data_AF-A0A2U9IK41-F1
#
_entry.id   AF-A0A2U9IK41-F1
#
_cell.length_a   1.000
_cell.length_b   1.000
_cell.length_c   1.000
_cell.angle_alpha   90.00
_cell.angle_beta   90.00
_cell.angle_gamma   90.00
#
_symmetry.space_group_name_H-M   'P 1'
#
loop_
_entity.id
_entity.type
_entity.pdbx_description
1 polymer ?
#
loop_
_entity_poly.entity_id
_entity_poly.type
_entity_poly.pdbx_seq_one_letter_code
_entity_poly.pdbx_strand_id
1 'polypeptide(L)'
;MKSLYLSLAVDDNFSPLNVNKQLAIAFAKGAGKEKVIKAEVIGWPFLLVRDDVGGYYIFDETRRLFTKIDNYVIQDYDKLLSSIDKMSSDEEILNYLNGIRWDEFRGVTSITLGGLVSDDLKDVFKLTPSSLNIKTLPKTLSDIDVELALADIAKLKQQLTQNMAMIEKVEEKIGIEINIIKGKRSEEKKRIEDKYDSEINSKETELKQKLNDAKKNLETELKTEASKLYSKLADIEVVIGKAELEKEAGFLDSVNSANMIKTQYLSEINNKLNIIKDKYKPDLKNMRSEINTLLLNKKNDIDKIDNEIKSLEQQRQEIISKLEKVKNYQNNILLYVESLAKKIPYADEKLEIIVPLVIVYTAQGKIVVPPQVYKGSKKSFLGIFKKDPSEISAPVNGGEVLIRLLNDSGEPLDKYKQQINQGLNELYEEGYNVKKNYDEYF
;
A
#
# COMPACT_ATOMS: atom_id res chain seq x y z
N MET A 1 -20.72 18.63 38.07
CA MET A 1 -20.57 18.63 36.60
C MET A 1 -21.52 19.69 36.03
N LYS A 2 -21.09 20.49 35.06
CA LYS A 2 -21.93 21.49 34.39
C LYS A 2 -22.72 20.79 33.27
N SER A 3 -24.03 21.02 33.21
CA SER A 3 -24.91 20.49 32.16
C SER A 3 -25.36 21.63 31.24
N LEU A 4 -25.22 21.43 29.93
CA LEU A 4 -25.69 22.37 28.91
C LEU A 4 -26.86 21.76 28.14
N TYR A 5 -28.01 22.44 28.16
CA TYR A 5 -29.19 22.05 27.41
C TYR A 5 -29.14 22.75 26.05
N LEU A 6 -28.87 22.00 24.98
CA LEU A 6 -28.79 22.58 23.64
C LEU A 6 -30.16 23.09 23.18
N SER A 7 -30.16 23.92 22.14
CA SER A 7 -31.40 24.39 21.52
C SER A 7 -32.04 23.31 20.64
N LEU A 8 -33.36 23.21 20.71
CA LEU A 8 -34.17 22.35 19.85
C LEU A 8 -34.41 22.99 18.47
N ALA A 9 -34.44 24.32 18.40
CA ALA A 9 -34.39 25.02 17.13
C ALA A 9 -33.52 26.28 17.21
N VAL A 10 -32.76 26.51 16.14
CA VAL A 10 -31.87 27.67 15.98
C VAL A 10 -32.17 28.40 14.68
N ASP A 11 -31.70 29.64 14.56
CA ASP A 11 -31.66 30.34 13.28
C ASP A 11 -30.50 29.86 12.38
N ASP A 12 -30.38 30.45 11.19
CA ASP A 12 -29.29 30.16 10.24
C ASP A 12 -27.88 30.47 10.78
N ASN A 13 -27.78 31.24 11.89
CA ASN A 13 -26.52 31.55 12.57
C ASN A 13 -26.27 30.66 13.81
N PHE A 14 -27.03 29.57 13.98
CA PHE A 14 -27.00 28.69 15.15
C PHE A 14 -27.29 29.39 16.49
N SER A 15 -27.95 30.55 16.44
CA SER A 15 -28.42 31.27 17.63
C SER A 15 -29.75 30.68 18.10
N PRO A 16 -30.00 30.63 19.42
CA PRO A 16 -31.16 29.96 19.96
C PRO A 16 -32.41 30.78 19.69
N LEU A 17 -33.45 30.19 19.11
CA LEU A 17 -34.75 30.86 19.01
C LEU A 17 -35.40 30.97 20.40
N ASN A 18 -36.43 31.79 20.56
CA ASN A 18 -37.22 31.75 21.80
C ASN A 18 -37.81 30.35 22.01
N VAL A 19 -37.84 29.87 23.26
CA VAL A 19 -38.34 28.53 23.64
C VAL A 19 -39.72 28.20 23.05
N ASN A 20 -40.64 29.17 23.04
CA ASN A 20 -41.96 29.03 22.42
C ASN A 20 -41.86 28.58 20.96
N LYS A 21 -41.01 29.29 20.20
CA LYS A 21 -40.78 29.05 18.79
C LYS A 21 -40.00 27.76 18.55
N GLN A 22 -39.04 27.43 19.42
CA GLN A 22 -38.31 26.16 19.34
C GLN A 22 -39.25 24.95 19.44
N LEU A 23 -40.11 24.93 20.46
CA LEU A 23 -41.07 23.86 20.68
C LEU A 23 -42.10 23.78 19.55
N ALA A 24 -42.62 24.92 19.10
CA ALA A 24 -43.59 24.97 18.00
C ALA A 24 -43.00 24.49 16.67
N ILE A 25 -41.77 24.88 16.31
CA ILE A 25 -41.08 24.41 15.09
C ILE A 25 -40.92 22.90 15.13
N ALA A 26 -40.37 22.34 16.21
CA ALA A 26 -40.12 20.92 16.31
C ALA A 26 -41.43 20.11 16.33
N PHE A 27 -42.45 20.57 17.07
CA PHE A 27 -43.77 19.95 17.09
C PHE A 27 -44.45 20.00 15.71
N ALA A 28 -44.50 21.17 15.06
CA ALA A 28 -45.13 21.33 13.75
C ALA A 28 -44.41 20.52 12.66
N LYS A 29 -43.07 20.43 12.73
CA LYS A 29 -42.26 19.60 11.84
C LYS A 29 -42.60 18.11 11.98
N GLY A 30 -42.78 17.63 13.21
CA GLY A 30 -43.14 16.24 13.48
C GLY A 30 -44.60 15.91 13.21
N ALA A 31 -45.52 16.81 13.54
CA ALA A 31 -46.96 16.63 13.34
C ALA A 31 -47.39 16.79 11.88
N GLY A 32 -46.73 17.67 11.11
CA GLY A 32 -47.12 17.98 9.74
C GLY A 32 -48.58 18.45 9.66
N LYS A 33 -49.38 17.78 8.83
CA LYS A 33 -50.84 17.98 8.73
C LYS A 33 -51.65 16.86 9.38
N GLU A 34 -50.98 15.90 10.00
CA GLU A 34 -51.58 14.69 10.54
C GLU A 34 -52.35 14.96 11.84
N LYS A 35 -53.22 14.01 12.20
CA LYS A 35 -53.76 13.93 13.55
C LYS A 35 -52.72 13.33 14.49
N VAL A 36 -52.38 14.05 15.55
CA VAL A 36 -51.42 13.64 16.58
C VAL A 36 -52.16 12.82 17.64
N ILE A 37 -51.61 11.66 17.97
CA ILE A 37 -52.09 10.78 19.05
C ILE A 37 -51.45 11.19 20.37
N LYS A 38 -50.14 11.48 20.33
CA LYS A 38 -49.33 11.84 21.49
C LYS A 38 -48.08 12.58 21.00
N ALA A 39 -47.58 13.54 21.78
CA ALA A 39 -46.29 14.15 21.52
C ALA A 39 -45.49 14.33 22.81
N GLU A 40 -44.19 14.13 22.74
CA GLU A 40 -43.28 14.12 23.88
C GLU A 40 -41.99 14.88 23.56
N VAL A 41 -41.30 15.34 24.60
CA VAL A 41 -39.94 15.89 24.52
C VAL A 41 -39.00 15.14 25.46
N ILE A 42 -37.76 14.96 25.02
CA ILE A 42 -36.70 14.30 25.79
C ILE A 42 -35.37 15.02 25.62
N GLY A 43 -34.57 15.04 26.69
CA GLY A 43 -33.17 15.38 26.62
C GLY A 43 -32.32 14.12 26.51
N TRP A 44 -31.57 13.96 25.42
CA TRP A 44 -30.59 12.90 25.28
C TRP A 44 -29.25 13.32 25.90
N PRO A 45 -28.80 12.66 26.98
CA PRO A 45 -27.57 13.04 27.68
C PRO A 45 -26.31 12.50 26.99
N PHE A 46 -25.36 13.39 26.72
CA PHE A 46 -24.01 13.08 26.25
C PHE A 46 -22.98 13.62 27.23
N LEU A 47 -21.95 12.83 27.48
CA LEU A 47 -20.78 13.22 28.22
C LEU A 47 -19.62 13.44 27.24
N LEU A 48 -19.06 14.65 27.27
CA LEU A 48 -17.88 15.02 26.51
C LEU A 48 -16.67 15.00 27.43
N VAL A 49 -15.64 14.25 27.04
CA VAL A 49 -14.37 14.20 27.76
C VAL A 49 -13.25 14.66 26.84
N ARG A 50 -12.56 15.71 27.23
CA ARG A 50 -11.47 16.31 26.47
C ARG A 50 -10.22 15.42 26.53
N ASP A 51 -9.56 15.24 25.40
CA ASP A 51 -8.27 14.59 25.31
C ASP A 51 -7.10 15.58 25.44
N ASP A 52 -5.88 15.04 25.58
CA ASP A 52 -4.66 15.83 25.77
C ASP A 52 -4.30 16.72 24.56
N VAL A 53 -4.82 16.41 23.37
CA VAL A 53 -4.59 17.17 22.13
C VAL A 53 -5.73 18.15 21.82
N GLY A 54 -6.70 18.27 22.72
CA GLY A 54 -7.81 19.22 22.67
C GLY A 54 -9.03 18.80 21.87
N GLY A 55 -9.10 17.56 21.39
CA GLY A 55 -10.32 16.92 20.91
C GLY A 55 -11.20 16.43 22.06
N TYR A 56 -12.40 15.95 21.74
CA TYR A 56 -13.33 15.39 22.72
C TYR A 56 -13.82 14.01 22.28
N TYR A 57 -13.76 13.05 23.20
CA TYR A 57 -14.51 11.81 23.11
C TYR A 57 -15.95 12.06 23.54
N ILE A 58 -16.89 11.61 22.73
CA ILE A 58 -18.33 11.81 22.95
C ILE A 58 -18.92 10.49 23.42
N PHE A 59 -19.49 10.49 24.62
CA PHE A 59 -20.15 9.34 25.21
C PHE A 59 -21.65 9.58 25.32
N ASP A 60 -22.46 8.68 24.77
CA ASP A 60 -23.88 8.53 25.06
C ASP A 60 -24.06 7.97 26.47
N GLU A 61 -24.56 8.82 27.38
CA GLU A 61 -24.76 8.41 28.78
C GLU A 61 -25.89 7.38 28.94
N THR A 62 -26.70 7.13 27.91
CA THR A 62 -27.75 6.09 27.91
C THR A 62 -27.24 4.70 27.50
N ARG A 63 -26.00 4.61 26.97
CA ARG A 63 -25.35 3.40 26.43
C ARG A 63 -26.08 2.71 25.26
N ARG A 64 -26.90 3.44 24.51
CA ARG A 64 -27.59 2.92 23.31
C ARG A 64 -26.67 2.92 22.10
N LEU A 65 -25.80 3.91 22.04
CA LEU A 65 -24.73 4.02 21.08
C LEU A 65 -23.47 3.32 21.61
N PHE A 66 -22.72 2.74 20.69
CA PHE A 66 -21.43 2.13 20.97
C PHE A 66 -20.57 2.18 19.71
N THR A 67 -19.25 2.17 19.93
CA THR A 67 -18.27 2.07 18.85
C THR A 67 -17.64 0.70 18.90
N LYS A 68 -17.65 -0.01 17.76
CA LYS A 68 -16.92 -1.27 17.61
C LYS A 68 -15.69 -1.04 16.74
N ILE A 69 -14.54 -1.46 17.23
CA ILE A 69 -13.26 -1.36 16.52
C ILE A 69 -12.69 -2.76 16.31
N ASP A 70 -12.54 -3.14 15.04
CA ASP A 70 -11.91 -4.40 14.66
C ASP A 70 -10.41 -4.16 14.44
N ASN A 71 -9.57 -4.94 15.11
CA ASN A 71 -8.12 -4.89 15.05
C ASN A 71 -7.53 -6.24 14.63
N TYR A 72 -6.66 -6.22 13.61
CA TYR A 72 -5.99 -7.41 13.12
C TYR A 72 -4.74 -7.73 13.94
N VAL A 73 -4.64 -8.97 14.42
CA VAL A 73 -3.51 -9.45 15.21
C VAL A 73 -2.36 -9.81 14.26
N ILE A 74 -1.27 -9.05 14.32
CA ILE A 74 -0.07 -9.32 13.53
C ILE A 74 0.60 -10.63 13.96
N GLN A 75 1.45 -11.18 13.09
CA GLN A 75 2.25 -12.36 13.40
C GLN A 75 3.22 -12.12 14.57
N ASP A 76 3.69 -13.20 15.17
CA ASP A 76 4.74 -13.14 16.20
C ASP A 76 6.10 -12.92 15.53
N TYR A 77 6.31 -11.68 15.09
CA TYR A 77 7.51 -11.32 14.35
C TYR A 77 8.79 -11.51 15.19
N ASP A 78 8.74 -11.36 16.52
CA ASP A 78 9.92 -11.58 17.37
C ASP A 78 10.34 -13.05 17.31
N LYS A 79 9.37 -13.97 17.38
CA LYS A 79 9.63 -15.39 17.19
C LYS A 79 10.14 -15.70 15.78
N LEU A 80 9.59 -15.05 14.76
CA LEU A 80 10.04 -15.24 13.37
C LEU A 80 11.50 -14.80 13.19
N LEU A 81 11.86 -13.62 13.70
CA LEU A 81 13.24 -13.11 13.65
C LEU A 81 14.20 -13.98 14.47
N SER A 82 13.79 -14.43 15.65
CA SER A 82 14.60 -15.32 16.50
C SER A 82 14.89 -16.67 15.86
N SER A 83 14.06 -17.13 14.92
CA SER A 83 14.33 -18.35 14.14
C SER A 83 15.42 -18.13 13.10
N ILE A 84 15.46 -16.94 12.48
CA ILE A 84 16.51 -16.57 11.51
C ILE A 84 17.88 -16.58 12.19
N ASP A 85 17.98 -16.01 13.39
CA ASP A 85 19.24 -15.95 14.16
C ASP A 85 19.81 -17.34 14.54
N LYS A 86 18.99 -18.39 14.49
CA LYS A 86 19.39 -19.77 14.82
C LYS A 86 19.83 -20.58 13.60
N MET A 87 19.63 -20.05 12.39
CA MET A 87 19.98 -20.75 11.16
C MET A 87 21.47 -20.64 10.88
N SER A 88 22.02 -21.69 10.29
CA SER A 88 23.48 -21.85 10.13
C SER A 88 23.96 -21.64 8.70
N SER A 89 23.04 -21.61 7.74
CA SER A 89 23.35 -21.47 6.32
C SER A 89 22.45 -20.48 5.60
N ASP A 90 22.98 -19.89 4.53
CA ASP A 90 22.24 -18.95 3.70
C ASP A 90 21.01 -19.63 3.06
N GLU A 91 21.11 -20.91 2.68
CA GLU A 91 19.99 -21.67 2.08
C GLU A 91 18.85 -21.89 3.07
N GLU A 92 19.16 -22.23 4.33
CA GLU A 92 18.14 -22.35 5.39
C GLU A 92 17.40 -21.03 5.60
N ILE A 93 18.14 -19.92 5.66
CA ILE A 93 17.57 -18.57 5.83
C ILE A 93 16.64 -18.24 4.67
N LEU A 94 17.10 -18.40 3.42
CA LEU A 94 16.31 -18.06 2.24
C LEU A 94 15.05 -18.91 2.11
N ASN A 95 15.15 -20.21 2.38
CA ASN A 95 14.00 -21.12 2.37
C ASN A 95 12.98 -20.73 3.45
N TYR A 96 13.45 -20.37 4.64
CA TYR A 96 12.58 -19.92 5.71
C TYR A 96 11.87 -18.60 5.38
N LEU A 97 12.61 -17.61 4.88
CA LEU A 97 12.04 -16.31 4.45
C LEU A 97 10.95 -16.48 3.38
N ASN A 98 11.14 -17.42 2.44
CA ASN A 98 10.15 -17.74 1.40
C ASN A 98 8.93 -18.51 1.94
N GLY A 99 9.11 -19.30 2.98
CA GLY A 99 8.03 -20.08 3.59
C GLY A 99 7.03 -19.25 4.40
N ILE A 100 7.40 -18.04 4.81
CA ILE A 100 6.56 -17.16 5.63
C ILE A 100 5.57 -16.39 4.75
N ARG A 101 4.30 -16.39 5.17
CA ARG A 101 3.25 -15.55 4.61
C ARG A 101 3.27 -14.18 5.29
N TRP A 102 4.16 -13.30 4.85
CA TRP A 102 4.44 -12.02 5.51
C TRP A 102 3.27 -11.04 5.60
N ASP A 103 2.25 -11.20 4.76
CA ASP A 103 1.03 -10.40 4.70
C ASP A 103 -0.14 -10.96 5.54
N GLU A 104 0.04 -12.10 6.19
CA GLU A 104 -1.02 -12.77 6.94
C GLU A 104 -1.19 -12.22 8.36
N PHE A 105 -2.45 -12.15 8.81
CA PHE A 105 -2.82 -11.85 10.19
C PHE A 105 -3.22 -13.14 10.92
N ARG A 106 -2.89 -13.25 12.20
CA ARG A 106 -3.24 -14.42 13.03
C ARG A 106 -4.73 -14.47 13.40
N GLY A 107 -5.43 -13.36 13.28
CA GLY A 107 -6.85 -13.27 13.59
C GLY A 107 -7.32 -11.82 13.70
N VAL A 108 -8.59 -11.69 14.09
CA VAL A 108 -9.24 -10.40 14.34
C VAL A 108 -9.69 -10.37 15.79
N THR A 109 -9.41 -9.26 16.46
CA THR A 109 -9.93 -8.93 17.78
C THR A 109 -10.84 -7.73 17.65
N SER A 110 -11.91 -7.67 18.44
CA SER A 110 -12.84 -6.55 18.42
C SER A 110 -12.92 -5.94 19.81
N ILE A 111 -12.81 -4.61 19.89
CA ILE A 111 -13.10 -3.85 21.11
C ILE A 111 -14.46 -3.18 20.91
N THR A 112 -15.35 -3.32 21.89
CA THR A 112 -16.66 -2.65 21.89
C THR A 112 -16.66 -1.61 23.01
N LEU A 113 -16.65 -0.34 22.63
CA LEU A 113 -16.62 0.80 23.54
C LEU A 113 -18.06 1.27 23.77
N GLY A 114 -18.67 0.78 24.85
CA GLY A 114 -20.04 1.11 25.21
C GLY A 114 -20.21 2.59 25.52
N GLY A 115 -21.25 3.22 24.96
CA GLY A 115 -21.49 4.65 25.09
C GLY A 115 -20.66 5.51 24.15
N LEU A 116 -19.45 5.09 23.73
CA LEU A 116 -18.64 5.92 22.83
C LEU A 116 -19.30 6.05 21.46
N VAL A 117 -19.43 7.28 20.97
CA VAL A 117 -20.06 7.61 19.69
C VAL A 117 -18.99 7.91 18.64
N SER A 118 -18.95 7.09 17.58
CA SER A 118 -18.06 7.31 16.43
C SER A 118 -18.65 8.24 15.37
N ASP A 119 -19.98 8.34 15.31
CA ASP A 119 -20.71 9.18 14.35
C ASP A 119 -20.35 10.67 14.52
N ASP A 120 -20.39 11.42 13.42
CA ASP A 120 -20.10 12.85 13.45
C ASP A 120 -21.32 13.64 13.94
N LEU A 121 -21.25 14.05 15.22
CA LEU A 121 -22.24 14.90 15.88
C LEU A 121 -21.75 16.35 16.07
N LYS A 122 -20.64 16.74 15.43
CA LYS A 122 -19.98 18.03 15.68
C LYS A 122 -20.91 19.23 15.49
N ASP A 123 -21.77 19.21 14.47
CA ASP A 123 -22.69 20.30 14.19
C ASP A 123 -23.83 20.39 15.22
N VAL A 124 -24.29 19.25 15.75
CA VAL A 124 -25.22 19.22 16.91
C VAL A 124 -24.56 19.90 18.11
N PHE A 125 -23.29 19.62 18.39
CA PHE A 125 -22.58 20.20 19.53
C PHE A 125 -22.18 21.66 19.37
N LYS A 126 -22.35 22.28 18.19
CA LYS A 126 -22.20 23.73 18.00
C LYS A 126 -23.41 24.54 18.44
N LEU A 127 -24.55 23.88 18.66
CA LEU A 127 -25.79 24.56 19.01
C LEU A 127 -25.61 25.29 20.34
N THR A 128 -26.06 26.55 20.35
CA THR A 128 -26.03 27.36 21.56
C THR A 128 -27.05 26.82 22.59
N PRO A 129 -26.71 26.81 23.89
CA PRO A 129 -27.65 26.36 24.91
C PRO A 129 -28.91 27.22 24.99
N SER A 130 -30.04 26.60 25.32
CA SER A 130 -31.32 27.26 25.55
C SER A 130 -31.75 27.16 27.02
N SER A 131 -32.75 27.95 27.40
CA SER A 131 -33.39 27.84 28.71
C SER A 131 -34.47 26.74 28.79
N LEU A 132 -34.63 25.95 27.72
CA LEU A 132 -35.58 24.82 27.69
C LEU A 132 -35.04 23.69 28.59
N ASN A 133 -35.57 23.62 29.81
CA ASN A 133 -35.27 22.53 30.73
C ASN A 133 -36.27 21.39 30.49
N ILE A 134 -35.75 20.22 30.12
CA ILE A 134 -36.54 19.05 29.76
C ILE A 134 -36.08 17.83 30.53
N LYS A 135 -36.99 16.89 30.71
CA LYS A 135 -36.65 15.60 31.31
C LYS A 135 -35.58 14.89 30.46
N THR A 136 -34.45 14.57 31.09
CA THR A 136 -33.38 13.79 30.45
C THR A 136 -33.68 12.30 30.52
N LEU A 137 -33.22 11.56 29.51
CA LEU A 137 -33.21 10.10 29.57
C LEU A 137 -32.35 9.61 30.76
N PRO A 138 -32.65 8.42 31.32
CA PRO A 138 -31.84 7.84 32.39
C PRO A 138 -30.39 7.64 31.95
N LYS A 139 -29.46 8.14 32.76
CA LYS A 139 -28.02 7.93 32.60
C LYS A 139 -27.66 6.58 33.18
N THR A 140 -27.04 5.72 32.37
CA THR A 140 -26.61 4.37 32.73
C THR A 140 -25.10 4.19 32.60
N LEU A 141 -24.41 5.13 31.92
CA LEU A 141 -22.96 5.17 31.83
C LEU A 141 -22.36 5.64 33.16
N SER A 142 -21.44 4.83 33.71
CA SER A 142 -20.67 5.21 34.90
C SER A 142 -19.35 5.86 34.53
N ASP A 143 -18.75 6.61 35.47
CA ASP A 143 -17.40 7.16 35.28
C ASP A 143 -16.36 6.06 35.02
N ILE A 144 -16.53 4.88 35.64
CA ILE A 144 -15.65 3.72 35.44
C ILE A 144 -15.74 3.22 33.99
N ASP A 145 -16.94 3.17 33.40
CA ASP A 145 -17.10 2.77 31.99
C ASP A 145 -16.33 3.72 31.05
N VAL A 146 -16.35 5.01 31.34
CA VAL A 146 -15.66 6.05 30.56
C VAL A 146 -14.14 5.88 30.69
N GLU A 147 -13.63 5.74 31.91
CA GLU A 147 -12.19 5.54 32.16
C GLU A 147 -11.66 4.28 31.48
N LEU A 148 -12.40 3.17 31.55
CA LEU A 148 -12.05 1.93 30.86
C LEU A 148 -12.02 2.10 29.34
N ALA A 149 -13.02 2.78 28.76
CA ALA A 149 -13.04 3.03 27.32
C ALA A 149 -11.86 3.88 26.84
N LEU A 150 -11.49 4.92 27.59
CA LEU A 150 -10.32 5.76 27.30
C LEU A 150 -9.01 4.99 27.45
N ALA A 151 -8.89 4.15 28.49
CA ALA A 151 -7.74 3.27 28.68
C ALA A 151 -7.60 2.24 27.54
N ASP A 152 -8.70 1.64 27.08
CA ASP A 152 -8.71 0.71 25.96
C ASP A 152 -8.31 1.41 24.65
N ILE A 153 -8.78 2.64 24.41
CA ILE A 153 -8.34 3.45 23.27
C ILE A 153 -6.84 3.73 23.34
N ALA A 154 -6.32 4.18 24.47
CA ALA A 154 -4.91 4.50 24.65
C ALA A 154 -4.02 3.25 24.44
N LYS A 155 -4.43 2.12 25.03
CA LYS A 155 -3.76 0.83 24.85
C LYS A 155 -3.78 0.37 23.40
N LEU A 156 -4.91 0.52 22.70
CA LEU A 156 -5.01 0.18 21.29
C LEU A 156 -4.07 1.05 20.44
N LYS A 157 -4.06 2.37 20.64
CA LYS A 157 -3.12 3.27 19.95
C LYS A 157 -1.67 2.84 20.16
N GLN A 158 -1.28 2.59 21.42
CA GLN A 158 0.06 2.13 21.76
C GLN A 158 0.40 0.81 21.07
N GLN A 159 -0.52 -0.17 21.10
CA GLN A 159 -0.32 -1.46 20.45
C GLN A 159 -0.14 -1.32 18.93
N LEU A 160 -0.97 -0.50 18.27
CA LEU A 160 -0.86 -0.26 16.81
C LEU A 160 0.49 0.37 16.47
N THR A 161 0.94 1.39 17.22
CA THR A 161 2.26 2.01 17.02
C THR A 161 3.40 1.02 17.24
N GLN A 162 3.33 0.21 18.30
CA GLN A 162 4.33 -0.82 18.57
C GLN A 162 4.36 -1.89 17.48
N ASN A 163 3.21 -2.32 16.98
CA ASN A 163 3.11 -3.28 15.88
C ASN A 163 3.79 -2.74 14.62
N MET A 164 3.55 -1.46 14.26
CA MET A 164 4.18 -0.84 13.10
C MET A 164 5.71 -0.72 13.26
N ALA A 165 6.19 -0.31 14.44
CA ALA A 165 7.62 -0.28 14.73
C ALA A 165 8.26 -1.68 14.68
N MET A 166 7.53 -2.71 15.11
CA MET A 166 7.99 -4.10 15.01
C MET A 166 8.10 -4.55 13.55
N ILE A 167 7.15 -4.16 12.69
CA ILE A 167 7.22 -4.42 11.25
C ILE A 167 8.46 -3.76 10.63
N GLU A 168 8.78 -2.52 11.00
CA GLU A 168 9.97 -1.81 10.50
C GLU A 168 11.27 -2.52 10.93
N LYS A 169 11.34 -2.99 12.17
CA LYS A 169 12.46 -3.81 12.66
C LYS A 169 12.62 -5.11 11.85
N VAL A 170 11.51 -5.74 11.45
CA VAL A 170 11.53 -6.94 10.60
C VAL A 170 12.05 -6.61 9.20
N GLU A 171 11.55 -5.53 8.59
CA GLU A 171 12.01 -5.04 7.28
C GLU A 171 13.53 -4.80 7.29
N GLU A 172 14.04 -4.14 8.34
CA GLU A 172 15.47 -3.89 8.53
C GLU A 172 16.27 -5.19 8.64
N LYS A 173 15.86 -6.11 9.53
CA LYS A 173 16.57 -7.38 9.75
C LYS A 173 16.61 -8.23 8.48
N ILE A 174 15.50 -8.34 7.74
CA ILE A 174 15.45 -9.06 6.46
C ILE A 174 16.37 -8.40 5.43
N GLY A 175 16.38 -7.06 5.37
CA GLY A 175 17.30 -6.31 4.53
C GLY A 175 18.76 -6.60 4.85
N ILE A 176 19.13 -6.67 6.14
CA ILE A 176 20.48 -7.00 6.59
C ILE A 176 20.87 -8.42 6.15
N GLU A 177 20.04 -9.42 6.45
CA GLU A 177 20.36 -10.82 6.11
C GLU A 177 20.53 -11.02 4.61
N ILE A 178 19.61 -10.49 3.79
CA ILE A 178 19.71 -10.59 2.34
C ILE A 178 20.96 -9.86 1.81
N ASN A 179 21.32 -8.71 2.38
CA ASN A 179 22.54 -8.00 1.99
C ASN A 179 23.82 -8.75 2.36
N ILE A 180 23.86 -9.43 3.51
CA ILE A 180 24.99 -10.30 3.89
C ILE A 180 25.16 -11.42 2.85
N ILE A 181 24.07 -12.09 2.48
CA ILE A 181 24.09 -13.18 1.48
C ILE A 181 24.54 -12.64 0.11
N LYS A 182 24.03 -11.48 -0.33
CA LYS A 182 24.47 -10.82 -1.56
C LYS A 182 25.96 -10.46 -1.52
N GLY A 183 26.48 -10.04 -0.36
CA GLY A 183 27.90 -9.78 -0.14
C GLY A 183 28.73 -11.04 -0.36
N LYS A 184 28.36 -12.16 0.25
CA LYS A 184 29.02 -13.46 0.05
C LYS A 184 29.01 -13.91 -1.41
N ARG A 185 27.89 -13.74 -2.12
CA ARG A 185 27.78 -14.04 -3.57
C ARG A 185 28.65 -13.13 -4.42
N SER A 186 28.79 -11.86 -4.04
CA SER A 186 29.69 -10.93 -4.73
C SER A 186 31.16 -11.29 -4.54
N GLU A 187 31.55 -11.75 -3.34
CA GLU A 187 32.88 -12.29 -3.09
C GLU A 187 33.15 -13.59 -3.88
N GLU A 188 32.16 -14.47 -3.96
CA GLU A 188 32.20 -15.69 -4.77
C GLU A 188 32.41 -15.37 -6.25
N LYS A 189 31.65 -14.41 -6.79
CA LYS A 189 31.82 -13.91 -8.16
C LYS A 189 33.26 -13.45 -8.42
N LYS A 190 33.81 -12.64 -7.52
CA LYS A 190 35.20 -12.16 -7.64
C LYS A 190 36.20 -13.31 -7.63
N ARG A 191 36.03 -14.31 -6.76
CA ARG A 191 36.91 -15.51 -6.72
C ARG A 191 36.84 -16.31 -8.03
N ILE A 192 35.65 -16.44 -8.61
CA ILE A 192 35.47 -17.11 -9.90
C ILE A 192 36.12 -16.30 -11.03
N GLU A 193 35.94 -14.98 -11.04
CA GLU A 193 36.59 -14.08 -11.99
C GLU A 193 38.11 -14.21 -11.94
N ASP A 194 38.70 -14.09 -10.75
CA ASP A 194 40.14 -14.19 -10.52
C ASP A 194 40.69 -15.56 -10.96
N LYS A 195 39.97 -16.65 -10.67
CA LYS A 195 40.34 -18.01 -11.09
C LYS A 195 40.39 -18.13 -12.61
N TYR A 196 39.31 -17.75 -13.30
CA TYR A 196 39.26 -17.86 -14.76
C TYR A 196 40.28 -16.94 -15.44
N ASP A 197 40.48 -15.72 -14.92
CA ASP A 197 41.47 -14.80 -15.48
C ASP A 197 42.90 -15.36 -15.33
N SER A 198 43.21 -15.99 -14.21
CA SER A 198 44.50 -16.67 -14.03
C SER A 198 44.67 -17.83 -15.03
N GLU A 199 43.66 -18.68 -15.20
CA GLU A 199 43.71 -19.83 -16.13
C GLU A 199 43.83 -19.38 -17.60
N ILE A 200 43.05 -18.37 -18.01
CA ILE A 200 43.09 -17.79 -19.35
C ILE A 200 44.45 -17.16 -19.62
N ASN A 201 44.98 -16.34 -18.71
CA ASN A 201 46.29 -15.71 -18.88
C ASN A 201 47.42 -16.73 -19.00
N SER A 202 47.37 -17.81 -18.24
CA SER A 202 48.32 -18.91 -18.34
C SER A 202 48.26 -19.57 -19.73
N LYS A 203 47.05 -19.89 -20.22
CA LYS A 203 46.84 -20.51 -21.53
C LYS A 203 47.19 -19.59 -22.70
N GLU A 204 46.93 -18.29 -22.58
CA GLU A 204 47.35 -17.30 -23.58
C GLU A 204 48.88 -17.19 -23.65
N THR A 205 49.56 -17.27 -22.51
CA THR A 205 51.03 -17.28 -22.45
C THR A 205 51.60 -18.55 -23.10
N GLU A 206 51.01 -19.71 -22.79
CA GLU A 206 51.36 -21.00 -23.42
C GLU A 206 51.17 -20.94 -24.95
N LEU A 207 50.03 -20.41 -25.43
CA LEU A 207 49.75 -20.22 -26.85
C LEU A 207 50.77 -19.29 -27.52
N LYS A 208 51.14 -18.18 -26.88
CA LYS A 208 52.16 -17.24 -27.40
C LYS A 208 53.51 -17.93 -27.55
N GLN A 209 53.93 -18.72 -26.56
CA GLN A 209 55.18 -19.45 -26.61
C GLN A 209 55.15 -20.52 -27.72
N LYS A 210 54.10 -21.34 -27.76
CA LYS A 210 53.89 -22.36 -28.78
C LYS A 210 53.87 -21.77 -30.20
N LEU A 211 53.25 -20.60 -30.38
CA LEU A 211 53.23 -19.88 -31.65
C LEU A 211 54.63 -19.42 -32.08
N ASN A 212 55.43 -18.90 -31.15
CA ASN A 212 56.80 -18.48 -31.45
C ASN A 212 57.68 -19.68 -31.84
N ASP A 213 57.58 -20.78 -31.10
CA ASP A 213 58.29 -22.02 -31.41
C ASP A 213 57.86 -22.60 -32.76
N ALA A 214 56.54 -22.64 -33.02
CA ALA A 214 55.98 -23.09 -34.29
C ALA A 214 56.48 -22.23 -35.46
N LYS A 215 56.53 -20.90 -35.33
CA LYS A 215 57.06 -20.00 -36.37
C LYS A 215 58.54 -20.30 -36.68
N LYS A 216 59.37 -20.46 -35.64
CA LYS A 216 60.81 -20.73 -35.80
C LYS A 216 61.05 -22.10 -36.45
N ASN A 217 60.33 -23.12 -36.01
CA ASN A 217 60.42 -24.48 -36.57
C ASN A 217 59.89 -24.51 -38.01
N LEU A 218 58.77 -23.84 -38.27
CA LEU A 218 58.21 -23.70 -39.61
C LEU A 218 59.19 -23.03 -40.57
N GLU A 219 59.82 -21.93 -40.16
CA GLU A 219 60.83 -21.24 -40.97
C GLU A 219 62.00 -22.17 -41.33
N THR A 220 62.50 -22.92 -40.34
CA THR A 220 63.62 -23.85 -40.52
C THR A 220 63.24 -24.99 -41.46
N GLU A 221 62.13 -25.70 -41.18
CA GLU A 221 61.65 -26.82 -41.99
C GLU A 221 61.31 -26.39 -43.43
N LEU A 222 60.64 -25.23 -43.60
CA LEU A 222 60.32 -24.71 -44.93
C LEU A 222 61.58 -24.34 -45.70
N LYS A 223 62.55 -23.64 -45.11
CA LYS A 223 63.80 -23.27 -45.81
C LYS A 223 64.56 -24.52 -46.24
N THR A 224 64.73 -25.49 -45.34
CA THR A 224 65.47 -26.73 -45.64
C THR A 224 64.79 -27.53 -46.75
N GLU A 225 63.47 -27.76 -46.66
CA GLU A 225 62.77 -28.56 -47.67
C GLU A 225 62.63 -27.78 -48.98
N ALA A 226 62.38 -26.48 -48.95
CA ALA A 226 62.34 -25.64 -50.15
C ALA A 226 63.70 -25.66 -50.88
N SER A 227 64.82 -25.43 -50.19
CA SER A 227 66.15 -25.45 -50.82
C SER A 227 66.45 -26.80 -51.49
N LYS A 228 66.10 -27.91 -50.85
CA LYS A 228 66.27 -29.27 -51.38
C LYS A 228 65.38 -29.56 -52.60
N LEU A 229 64.15 -29.06 -52.59
CA LEU A 229 63.20 -29.25 -53.69
C LEU A 229 63.54 -28.35 -54.88
N TYR A 230 63.83 -27.07 -54.66
CA TYR A 230 64.19 -26.14 -55.72
C TYR A 230 65.55 -26.42 -56.35
N SER A 231 66.50 -27.05 -55.65
CA SER A 231 67.77 -27.44 -56.26
C SER A 231 67.60 -28.44 -57.41
N LYS A 232 66.57 -29.31 -57.34
CA LYS A 232 66.25 -30.29 -58.39
C LYS A 232 65.56 -29.68 -59.62
N LEU A 233 65.06 -28.45 -59.52
CA LEU A 233 64.50 -27.75 -60.69
C LEU A 233 65.58 -27.46 -61.73
N ALA A 234 66.82 -27.17 -61.31
CA ALA A 234 67.93 -26.96 -62.23
C ALA A 234 68.17 -28.19 -63.12
N ASP A 235 68.11 -29.39 -62.55
CA ASP A 235 68.24 -30.64 -63.30
C ASP A 235 67.06 -30.84 -64.28
N ILE A 236 65.85 -30.48 -63.88
CA ILE A 236 64.66 -30.53 -64.75
C ILE A 236 64.77 -29.53 -65.91
N GLU A 237 65.28 -28.31 -65.68
CA GLU A 237 65.54 -27.34 -66.75
C GLU A 237 66.60 -27.84 -67.74
N VAL A 238 67.64 -28.55 -67.26
CA VAL A 238 68.63 -29.18 -68.15
C VAL A 238 67.96 -30.24 -69.03
N VAL A 239 67.04 -31.03 -68.48
CA VAL A 239 66.28 -32.04 -69.25
C VAL A 239 65.35 -31.38 -70.27
N ILE A 240 64.67 -30.30 -69.89
CA ILE A 240 63.81 -29.53 -70.82
C ILE A 240 64.64 -28.89 -71.91
N GLY A 241 65.74 -28.21 -71.58
CA GLY A 241 66.62 -27.58 -72.56
C GLY A 241 67.23 -28.59 -73.53
N LYS A 242 67.57 -29.80 -73.06
CA LYS A 242 67.96 -30.90 -73.95
C LYS A 242 66.83 -31.32 -74.89
N ALA A 243 65.61 -31.50 -74.38
CA ALA A 243 64.44 -31.87 -75.19
C ALA A 243 64.05 -30.76 -76.20
N GLU A 244 64.24 -29.48 -75.85
CA GLU A 244 64.04 -28.34 -76.73
C GLU A 244 65.07 -28.33 -77.87
N LEU A 245 66.35 -28.58 -77.56
CA LEU A 245 67.40 -28.74 -78.56
C LEU A 245 67.13 -29.95 -79.48
N GLU A 246 66.66 -31.07 -78.94
CA GLU A 246 66.29 -32.27 -79.71
C GLU A 246 65.07 -32.03 -80.63
N LYS A 247 64.07 -31.28 -80.15
CA LYS A 247 62.93 -30.86 -80.96
C LYS A 247 63.35 -29.93 -82.10
N GLU A 248 64.17 -28.92 -81.82
CA GLU A 248 64.65 -27.97 -82.84
C GLU A 248 65.52 -28.66 -83.90
N ALA A 249 66.26 -29.70 -83.50
CA ALA A 249 67.04 -30.54 -84.41
C ALA A 249 66.19 -31.60 -85.16
N GLY A 250 64.87 -31.67 -84.94
CA GLY A 250 63.94 -32.54 -85.66
C GLY A 250 63.89 -33.99 -85.18
N PHE A 251 64.49 -34.31 -84.02
CA PHE A 251 64.49 -35.67 -83.44
C PHE A 251 63.31 -35.93 -82.49
N LEU A 252 62.49 -34.91 -82.19
CA LEU A 252 61.38 -34.98 -81.25
C LEU A 252 60.22 -34.12 -81.72
N ASP A 253 59.00 -34.67 -81.72
CA ASP A 253 57.81 -33.96 -82.21
C ASP A 253 57.28 -32.89 -81.23
N SER A 254 57.54 -33.04 -79.92
CA SER A 254 57.03 -32.12 -78.89
C SER A 254 57.82 -32.22 -77.58
N VAL A 255 57.92 -31.07 -76.88
CA VAL A 255 58.51 -30.97 -75.53
C VAL A 255 57.46 -31.05 -74.41
N ASN A 256 56.19 -31.32 -74.73
CA ASN A 256 55.09 -31.29 -73.76
C ASN A 256 55.29 -32.27 -72.60
N SER A 257 55.82 -33.46 -72.85
CA SER A 257 56.12 -34.45 -71.79
C SER A 257 57.20 -33.94 -70.82
N ALA A 258 58.25 -33.29 -71.33
CA ALA A 258 59.30 -32.68 -70.50
C ALA A 258 58.76 -31.50 -69.69
N ASN A 259 57.91 -30.65 -70.29
CA ASN A 259 57.23 -29.55 -69.58
C ASN A 259 56.19 -30.03 -68.55
N MET A 260 55.53 -31.17 -68.79
CA MET A 260 54.64 -31.80 -67.82
C MET A 260 55.40 -32.25 -66.57
N ILE A 261 56.65 -32.74 -66.70
CA ILE A 261 57.50 -33.10 -65.55
C ILE A 261 57.72 -31.88 -64.65
N LYS A 262 58.06 -30.71 -65.20
CA LYS A 262 58.20 -29.46 -64.43
C LYS A 262 56.90 -29.05 -63.74
N THR A 263 55.78 -29.14 -64.44
CA THR A 263 54.47 -28.78 -63.86
C THR A 263 54.06 -29.72 -62.72
N GLN A 264 54.24 -31.03 -62.89
CA GLN A 264 54.00 -32.02 -61.85
C GLN A 264 54.93 -31.82 -60.66
N TYR A 265 56.20 -31.53 -60.92
CA TYR A 265 57.18 -31.28 -59.88
C TYR A 265 56.87 -30.02 -59.07
N LEU A 266 56.51 -28.91 -59.73
CA LEU A 266 56.07 -27.69 -59.04
C LEU A 266 54.81 -27.91 -58.18
N SER A 267 53.87 -28.75 -58.65
CA SER A 267 52.71 -29.16 -57.86
C SER A 267 53.13 -29.99 -56.63
N GLU A 268 54.07 -30.91 -56.79
CA GLU A 268 54.63 -31.70 -55.69
C GLU A 268 55.35 -30.81 -54.65
N ILE A 269 56.12 -29.81 -55.11
CA ILE A 269 56.75 -28.82 -54.24
C ILE A 269 55.69 -28.09 -53.43
N ASN A 270 54.66 -27.56 -54.08
CA ASN A 270 53.57 -26.87 -53.40
C ASN A 270 52.87 -27.76 -52.37
N ASN A 271 52.59 -29.02 -52.71
CA ASN A 271 51.97 -29.98 -51.79
C ASN A 271 52.87 -30.23 -50.57
N LYS A 272 54.16 -30.51 -50.77
CA LYS A 272 55.10 -30.76 -49.66
C LYS A 272 55.27 -29.55 -48.75
N LEU A 273 55.42 -28.35 -49.32
CA LEU A 273 55.51 -27.12 -48.55
C LEU A 273 54.21 -26.80 -47.80
N ASN A 274 53.05 -27.10 -48.39
CA ASN A 274 51.76 -26.92 -47.73
C ASN A 274 51.56 -27.90 -46.57
N ILE A 275 51.97 -29.17 -46.70
CA ILE A 275 51.94 -30.15 -45.61
C ILE A 275 52.74 -29.61 -44.40
N ILE A 276 53.92 -29.04 -44.63
CA ILE A 276 54.75 -28.43 -43.58
C ILE A 276 54.04 -27.24 -42.93
N LYS A 277 53.39 -26.37 -43.72
CA LYS A 277 52.61 -25.23 -43.19
C LYS A 277 51.40 -25.66 -42.37
N ASP A 278 50.75 -26.76 -42.75
CA ASP A 278 49.52 -27.23 -42.11
C ASP A 278 49.80 -28.01 -40.82
N LYS A 279 50.97 -28.62 -40.69
CA LYS A 279 51.42 -29.38 -39.51
C LYS A 279 51.18 -28.67 -38.17
N TYR A 280 51.42 -27.36 -38.10
CA TYR A 280 51.37 -26.60 -36.84
C TYR A 280 50.01 -25.96 -36.53
N LYS A 281 49.09 -25.92 -37.51
CA LYS A 281 47.81 -25.22 -37.35
C LYS A 281 46.84 -25.91 -36.38
N PRO A 282 46.70 -27.25 -36.34
CA PRO A 282 45.76 -27.94 -35.45
C PRO A 282 46.00 -27.64 -33.98
N ASP A 283 47.25 -27.72 -33.51
CA ASP A 283 47.60 -27.48 -32.11
C ASP A 283 47.27 -26.05 -31.67
N LEU A 284 47.61 -25.05 -32.50
CA LEU A 284 47.28 -23.65 -32.24
C LEU A 284 45.76 -23.41 -32.22
N LYS A 285 45.01 -24.09 -33.11
CA LYS A 285 43.54 -24.03 -33.12
C LYS A 285 42.95 -24.67 -31.85
N ASN A 286 43.48 -25.80 -31.41
CA ASN A 286 43.02 -26.48 -30.20
C ASN A 286 43.23 -25.60 -28.96
N MET A 287 44.44 -25.04 -28.78
CA MET A 287 44.73 -24.10 -27.69
C MET A 287 43.82 -22.86 -27.73
N ARG A 288 43.55 -22.32 -28.92
CA ARG A 288 42.62 -21.19 -29.07
C ARG A 288 41.19 -21.58 -28.69
N SER A 289 40.77 -22.80 -29.03
CA SER A 289 39.46 -23.33 -28.66
C SER A 289 39.33 -23.48 -27.15
N GLU A 290 40.36 -24.00 -26.47
CA GLU A 290 40.39 -24.10 -24.99
C GLU A 290 40.20 -22.74 -24.33
N ILE A 291 40.92 -21.70 -24.79
CA ILE A 291 40.77 -20.32 -24.29
C ILE A 291 39.34 -19.81 -24.49
N ASN A 292 38.75 -20.04 -25.66
CA ASN A 292 37.38 -19.62 -25.95
C ASN A 292 36.37 -20.36 -25.05
N THR A 293 36.58 -21.64 -24.75
CA THR A 293 35.77 -22.41 -23.81
C THR A 293 35.88 -21.84 -22.39
N LEU A 294 37.08 -21.48 -21.93
CA LEU A 294 37.28 -20.84 -20.62
C LEU A 294 36.56 -19.48 -20.55
N LEU A 295 36.64 -18.66 -21.59
CA LEU A 295 35.91 -17.38 -21.67
C LEU A 295 34.39 -17.57 -21.60
N LEU A 296 33.87 -18.58 -22.30
CA LEU A 296 32.45 -18.90 -22.27
C LEU A 296 32.01 -19.39 -20.88
N ASN A 297 32.77 -20.29 -20.26
CA ASN A 297 32.48 -20.81 -18.93
C ASN A 297 32.55 -19.71 -17.87
N LYS A 298 33.56 -18.83 -17.93
CA LYS A 298 33.66 -17.63 -17.09
C LYS A 298 32.38 -16.81 -17.14
N LYS A 299 31.92 -16.51 -18.36
CA LYS A 299 30.68 -15.74 -18.55
C LYS A 299 29.47 -16.45 -17.95
N ASN A 300 29.30 -17.73 -18.23
CA ASN A 300 28.15 -18.50 -17.73
C ASN A 300 28.10 -18.55 -16.19
N ASP A 301 29.25 -18.77 -15.54
CA ASP A 301 29.33 -18.84 -14.08
C ASP A 301 29.08 -17.47 -13.42
N ILE A 302 29.58 -16.38 -14.03
CA ILE A 302 29.29 -15.01 -13.57
C ILE A 302 27.81 -14.67 -13.75
N ASP A 303 27.24 -14.95 -14.92
CA ASP A 303 25.83 -14.68 -15.23
C ASP A 303 24.91 -15.45 -14.27
N LYS A 304 25.30 -16.66 -13.84
CA LYS A 304 24.58 -17.44 -12.82
C LYS A 304 24.55 -16.69 -11.48
N ILE A 305 25.70 -16.21 -10.99
CA ILE A 305 25.77 -15.49 -9.72
C ILE A 305 25.01 -14.14 -9.80
N ASP A 306 25.11 -13.43 -10.91
CA ASP A 306 24.37 -12.18 -11.09
C ASP A 306 22.85 -12.40 -11.05
N ASN A 307 22.37 -13.51 -11.61
CA ASN A 307 20.96 -13.91 -11.51
C ASN A 307 20.56 -14.27 -10.08
N GLU A 308 21.41 -14.95 -9.31
CA GLU A 308 21.18 -15.22 -7.88
C GLU A 308 21.07 -13.91 -7.08
N ILE A 309 22.01 -12.97 -7.27
CA ILE A 309 21.98 -11.65 -6.61
C ILE A 309 20.70 -10.88 -6.96
N LYS A 310 20.28 -10.92 -8.22
CA LYS A 310 19.04 -10.28 -8.67
C LYS A 310 17.80 -10.93 -8.03
N SER A 311 17.75 -12.26 -7.95
CA SER A 311 16.65 -12.98 -7.29
C SER A 311 16.56 -12.64 -5.81
N LEU A 312 17.69 -12.47 -5.13
CA LEU A 312 17.74 -12.06 -3.72
C LEU A 312 17.14 -10.66 -3.52
N GLU A 313 17.43 -9.71 -4.42
CA GLU A 313 16.82 -8.38 -4.36
C GLU A 313 15.31 -8.45 -4.61
N GLN A 314 14.87 -9.23 -5.58
CA GLN A 314 13.44 -9.41 -5.85
C GLN A 314 12.71 -10.01 -4.63
N GLN A 315 13.29 -11.04 -4.00
CA GLN A 315 12.74 -11.65 -2.80
C GLN A 315 12.61 -10.63 -1.65
N ARG A 316 13.64 -9.79 -1.44
CA ARG A 316 13.60 -8.70 -0.45
C ARG A 316 12.43 -7.76 -0.70
N GLN A 317 12.29 -7.27 -1.94
CA GLN A 317 11.24 -6.32 -2.29
C GLN A 317 9.84 -6.92 -2.14
N GLU A 318 9.67 -8.20 -2.48
CA GLU A 318 8.40 -8.90 -2.28
C GLU A 318 8.03 -8.98 -0.80
N ILE A 319 8.98 -9.32 0.07
CA ILE A 319 8.73 -9.41 1.51
C ILE A 319 8.40 -8.03 2.10
N ILE A 320 9.17 -7.00 1.75
CA ILE A 320 8.92 -5.61 2.20
C ILE A 320 7.52 -5.16 1.76
N SER A 321 7.14 -5.38 0.50
CA SER A 321 5.81 -5.00 0.02
C SER A 321 4.67 -5.71 0.78
N LYS A 322 4.87 -6.97 1.18
CA LYS A 322 3.90 -7.69 2.02
C LYS A 322 3.80 -7.10 3.42
N LEU A 323 4.92 -6.76 4.04
CA LEU A 323 4.98 -6.11 5.35
C LEU A 323 4.36 -4.70 5.34
N GLU A 324 4.61 -3.91 4.30
CA GLU A 324 4.00 -2.59 4.12
C GLU A 324 2.47 -2.64 4.05
N LYS A 325 1.89 -3.68 3.44
CA LYS A 325 0.43 -3.87 3.46
C LYS A 325 -0.09 -4.04 4.88
N VAL A 326 0.57 -4.88 5.70
CA VAL A 326 0.22 -5.07 7.11
C VAL A 326 0.33 -3.76 7.87
N LYS A 327 1.42 -3.01 7.67
CA LYS A 327 1.65 -1.69 8.28
C LYS A 327 0.54 -0.70 7.91
N ASN A 328 0.12 -0.66 6.65
CA ASN A 328 -0.98 0.19 6.19
C ASN A 328 -2.32 -0.15 6.84
N TYR A 329 -2.63 -1.45 7.03
CA TYR A 329 -3.83 -1.84 7.77
C TYR A 329 -3.80 -1.34 9.23
N GLN A 330 -2.67 -1.49 9.92
CA GLN A 330 -2.51 -0.99 11.29
C GLN A 330 -2.65 0.55 11.33
N ASN A 331 -2.04 1.27 10.39
CA ASN A 331 -2.14 2.72 10.30
C ASN A 331 -3.57 3.20 10.04
N ASN A 332 -4.33 2.52 9.18
CA ASN A 332 -5.73 2.86 8.93
C ASN A 332 -6.60 2.73 10.19
N ILE A 333 -6.36 1.70 11.01
CA ILE A 333 -7.04 1.55 12.30
C ILE A 333 -6.63 2.67 13.25
N LEU A 334 -5.34 3.02 13.30
CA LEU A 334 -4.85 4.11 14.15
C LEU A 334 -5.52 5.44 13.79
N LEU A 335 -5.56 5.78 12.50
CA LEU A 335 -6.23 6.98 12.01
C LEU A 335 -7.72 7.00 12.37
N TYR A 336 -8.40 5.85 12.28
CA TYR A 336 -9.80 5.74 12.71
C TYR A 336 -9.94 6.00 14.20
N VAL A 337 -9.10 5.38 15.05
CA VAL A 337 -9.11 5.55 16.51
C VAL A 337 -8.80 7.00 16.91
N GLU A 338 -7.87 7.67 16.22
CA GLU A 338 -7.56 9.09 16.42
C GLU A 338 -8.74 9.99 16.01
N SER A 339 -9.47 9.61 14.95
CA SER A 339 -10.64 10.36 14.48
C SER A 339 -11.84 10.32 15.43
N LEU A 340 -11.84 9.42 16.43
CA LEU A 340 -12.91 9.34 17.43
C LEU A 340 -12.97 10.59 18.32
N ALA A 341 -11.82 11.23 18.56
CA ALA A 341 -11.79 12.51 19.25
C ALA A 341 -12.16 13.65 18.29
N LYS A 342 -13.25 14.37 18.59
CA LYS A 342 -13.80 15.43 17.73
C LYS A 342 -13.46 16.81 18.28
N LYS A 343 -13.08 17.75 17.40
CA LYS A 343 -12.92 19.16 17.77
C LYS A 343 -14.28 19.86 17.85
N ILE A 344 -14.65 20.35 19.02
CA ILE A 344 -15.93 21.00 19.34
C ILE A 344 -15.71 22.31 20.12
N PRO A 345 -16.66 23.26 20.14
CA PRO A 345 -16.43 24.64 20.59
C PRO A 345 -16.52 24.81 22.12
N TYR A 346 -16.03 23.83 22.89
CA TYR A 346 -16.00 23.87 24.35
C TYR A 346 -14.56 23.92 24.86
N ALA A 347 -14.40 24.41 26.09
CA ALA A 347 -13.11 24.52 26.76
C ALA A 347 -13.00 23.65 28.01
N ASP A 348 -14.13 23.29 28.63
CA ASP A 348 -14.20 22.46 29.83
C ASP A 348 -13.58 21.06 29.59
N GLU A 349 -12.83 20.52 30.54
CA GLU A 349 -12.23 19.18 30.43
C GLU A 349 -13.28 18.07 30.36
N LYS A 350 -14.38 18.25 31.09
CA LYS A 350 -15.51 17.31 31.15
C LYS A 350 -16.81 18.09 31.19
N LEU A 351 -17.72 17.77 30.27
CA LEU A 351 -18.95 18.52 30.08
C LEU A 351 -20.13 17.60 29.76
N GLU A 352 -21.25 17.83 30.42
CA GLU A 352 -22.50 17.18 30.06
C GLU A 352 -23.30 18.05 29.09
N ILE A 353 -23.74 17.44 28.01
CA ILE A 353 -24.58 18.08 27.00
C ILE A 353 -25.88 17.30 26.84
N ILE A 354 -26.98 17.99 27.00
CA ILE A 354 -28.32 17.46 26.80
C ILE A 354 -28.83 17.92 25.44
N VAL A 355 -28.99 16.98 24.51
CA VAL A 355 -29.54 17.24 23.17
C VAL A 355 -31.06 17.06 23.20
N PRO A 356 -31.86 18.11 22.98
CA PRO A 356 -33.32 17.99 23.00
C PRO A 356 -33.84 17.32 21.72
N LEU A 357 -34.83 16.44 21.87
CA LEU A 357 -35.54 15.78 20.77
C LEU A 357 -37.04 15.82 21.04
N VAL A 358 -37.83 16.03 19.99
CA VAL A 358 -39.29 15.90 20.07
C VAL A 358 -39.72 14.63 19.39
N ILE A 359 -40.64 13.89 20.02
CA ILE A 359 -41.23 12.68 19.47
C ILE A 359 -42.71 12.96 19.24
N VAL A 360 -43.19 12.76 18.01
CA VAL A 360 -44.59 12.88 17.65
C VAL A 360 -45.11 11.53 17.19
N TYR A 361 -46.21 11.09 17.79
CA TYR A 361 -46.92 9.87 17.41
C TYR A 361 -48.16 10.28 16.62
N THR A 362 -48.25 9.85 15.37
CA THR A 362 -49.41 10.05 14.50
C THR A 362 -50.01 8.71 14.08
N ALA A 363 -51.10 8.74 13.31
CA ALA A 363 -51.66 7.54 12.70
C ALA A 363 -50.67 6.83 11.75
N GLN A 364 -49.72 7.56 11.16
CA GLN A 364 -48.67 7.01 10.28
C GLN A 364 -47.48 6.41 11.03
N GLY A 365 -47.33 6.69 12.34
CA GLY A 365 -46.29 6.11 13.17
C GLY A 365 -45.57 7.12 14.06
N LYS A 366 -44.36 6.75 14.49
CA LYS A 366 -43.50 7.56 15.37
C LYS A 366 -42.52 8.38 14.53
N ILE A 367 -42.49 9.70 14.75
CA ILE A 367 -41.56 10.64 14.14
C ILE A 367 -40.68 11.25 15.23
N VAL A 368 -39.37 11.09 15.13
CA VAL A 368 -38.39 11.75 16.00
C VAL A 368 -37.82 12.96 15.28
N VAL A 369 -37.96 14.13 15.90
CA VAL A 369 -37.48 15.41 15.39
C VAL A 369 -36.23 15.80 16.17
N PRO A 370 -35.03 15.71 15.56
CA PRO A 370 -33.80 16.18 16.19
C PRO A 370 -33.74 17.71 16.23
N PRO A 371 -32.68 18.33 16.79
CA PRO A 371 -32.51 19.77 16.69
C PRO A 371 -32.63 20.28 15.24
N GLN A 372 -33.25 21.45 15.07
CA GLN A 372 -33.65 21.99 13.78
C GLN A 372 -33.00 23.35 13.49
N VAL A 373 -32.63 23.59 12.24
CA VAL A 373 -32.30 24.92 11.70
C VAL A 373 -33.55 25.51 11.05
N TYR A 374 -34.05 26.60 11.62
CA TYR A 374 -35.24 27.30 11.14
C TYR A 374 -34.92 28.12 9.90
N LYS A 375 -35.72 27.96 8.84
CA LYS A 375 -35.45 28.63 7.55
C LYS A 375 -35.92 30.09 7.47
N GLY A 376 -36.41 30.64 8.58
CA GLY A 376 -36.88 32.01 8.66
C GLY A 376 -38.18 32.29 7.88
N SER A 377 -38.74 33.48 8.09
CA SER A 377 -39.88 33.93 7.29
C SER A 377 -39.44 34.13 5.83
N LYS A 378 -40.00 33.37 4.90
CA LYS A 378 -39.97 33.74 3.48
C LYS A 378 -41.34 34.27 3.10
N LYS A 379 -41.48 35.60 3.07
CA LYS A 379 -42.69 36.27 2.58
C LYS A 379 -43.09 35.62 1.25
N SER A 380 -44.24 34.96 1.24
CA SER A 380 -44.84 34.41 0.03
C SER A 380 -45.03 35.55 -0.95
N PHE A 381 -44.53 35.44 -2.19
CA PHE A 381 -44.46 36.53 -3.17
C PHE A 381 -45.86 37.10 -3.54
N LEU A 382 -46.94 36.47 -3.07
CA LEU A 382 -48.33 36.92 -3.25
C LEU A 382 -49.24 36.72 -2.02
N GLY A 383 -48.73 36.40 -0.82
CA GLY A 383 -49.53 36.38 0.42
C GLY A 383 -50.72 35.39 0.51
N ILE A 384 -51.03 34.63 -0.55
CA ILE A 384 -52.25 33.80 -0.66
C ILE A 384 -51.98 32.31 -0.34
N PHE A 385 -50.76 31.82 -0.55
CA PHE A 385 -50.41 30.42 -0.27
C PHE A 385 -49.47 30.30 0.92
N LYS A 386 -49.97 29.67 1.98
CA LYS A 386 -49.15 29.27 3.14
C LYS A 386 -48.28 28.08 2.77
N LYS A 387 -47.05 28.07 3.29
CA LYS A 387 -46.06 27.01 3.01
C LYS A 387 -46.30 25.77 3.85
N ASP A 388 -45.86 24.63 3.33
CA ASP A 388 -46.02 23.36 4.02
C ASP A 388 -45.21 23.33 5.34
N PRO A 389 -45.75 22.80 6.46
CA PRO A 389 -45.01 22.67 7.72
C PRO A 389 -43.72 21.86 7.60
N SER A 390 -43.65 20.91 6.66
CA SER A 390 -42.42 20.14 6.41
C SER A 390 -41.26 21.00 5.91
N GLU A 391 -41.51 22.20 5.39
CA GLU A 391 -40.46 23.11 4.89
C GLU A 391 -39.93 24.07 5.95
N ILE A 392 -40.56 24.15 7.13
CA ILE A 392 -40.27 25.15 8.19
C ILE A 392 -38.82 25.16 8.65
N SER A 393 -38.21 23.98 8.68
CA SER A 393 -36.86 23.76 9.18
C SER A 393 -36.20 22.57 8.49
N ALA A 394 -34.88 22.48 8.65
CA ALA A 394 -34.09 21.29 8.32
C ALA A 394 -33.44 20.72 9.60
N PRO A 395 -33.22 19.40 9.69
CA PRO A 395 -32.46 18.84 10.80
C PRO A 395 -31.02 19.37 10.79
N VAL A 396 -30.45 19.57 11.98
CA VAL A 396 -29.01 19.82 12.14
C VAL A 396 -28.26 18.55 11.74
N ASN A 397 -27.20 18.71 10.95
CA ASN A 397 -26.38 17.59 10.48
C ASN A 397 -25.87 16.74 11.67
N GLY A 398 -25.89 15.42 11.52
CA GLY A 398 -25.61 14.46 12.59
C GLY A 398 -26.79 14.15 13.52
N GLY A 399 -27.81 15.02 13.61
CA GLY A 399 -28.99 14.78 14.46
C GLY A 399 -29.81 13.54 14.08
N GLU A 400 -29.68 13.08 12.83
CA GLU A 400 -30.36 11.90 12.29
C GLU A 400 -29.93 10.59 12.95
N VAL A 401 -28.70 10.53 13.48
CA VAL A 401 -28.17 9.36 14.23
C VAL A 401 -29.08 9.01 15.40
N LEU A 402 -29.68 10.02 16.03
CA LEU A 402 -30.52 9.90 17.22
C LEU A 402 -31.94 9.40 16.90
N ILE A 403 -32.38 9.50 15.65
CA ILE A 403 -33.74 9.15 15.21
C ILE A 403 -33.99 7.64 15.30
N ARG A 404 -32.96 6.81 15.08
CA ARG A 404 -33.10 5.37 14.83
C ARG A 404 -33.29 4.51 16.09
N LEU A 405 -33.11 5.08 17.29
CA LEU A 405 -32.85 4.31 18.52
C LEU A 405 -33.82 4.60 19.66
N LEU A 406 -34.86 5.39 19.44
CA LEU A 406 -35.77 5.82 20.50
C LEU A 406 -37.00 4.93 20.60
N ASN A 407 -37.07 4.14 21.69
CA ASN A 407 -38.28 3.41 22.09
C ASN A 407 -38.89 3.91 23.41
N ASP A 408 -38.25 4.84 24.11
CA ASP A 408 -38.75 5.37 25.38
C ASP A 408 -39.87 6.39 25.21
N SER A 409 -40.59 6.56 26.32
CA SER A 409 -41.48 7.69 26.56
C SER A 409 -40.72 8.90 27.12
N GLY A 410 -40.93 10.04 26.50
CA GLY A 410 -40.53 11.34 27.04
C GLY A 410 -41.52 11.91 28.05
N GLU A 411 -41.36 13.20 28.34
CA GLU A 411 -42.43 13.91 29.03
C GLU A 411 -43.47 14.43 28.02
N PRO A 412 -44.78 14.36 28.34
CA PRO A 412 -45.81 14.87 27.44
C PRO A 412 -45.61 16.35 27.13
N LEU A 413 -45.71 16.71 25.85
CA LEU A 413 -45.64 18.11 25.41
C LEU A 413 -46.81 18.96 25.93
N ASP A 414 -47.88 18.34 26.44
CA ASP A 414 -49.01 19.02 27.09
C ASP A 414 -48.57 20.01 28.18
N LYS A 415 -47.47 19.72 28.88
CA LYS A 415 -46.88 20.62 29.89
C LYS A 415 -46.44 21.96 29.31
N TYR A 416 -46.11 22.00 28.03
CA TYR A 416 -45.62 23.18 27.31
C TYR A 416 -46.67 23.77 26.36
N LYS A 417 -47.94 23.36 26.49
CA LYS A 417 -49.03 23.75 25.59
C LYS A 417 -49.15 25.26 25.38
N GLN A 418 -49.00 26.07 26.44
CA GLN A 418 -49.10 27.53 26.32
C GLN A 418 -47.95 28.11 25.46
N GLN A 419 -46.72 27.66 25.70
CA GLN A 419 -45.55 28.04 24.91
C GLN A 419 -45.68 27.60 23.45
N ILE A 420 -46.16 26.38 23.21
CA ILE A 420 -46.39 25.86 21.86
C ILE A 420 -47.45 26.68 21.13
N ASN A 421 -48.58 27.02 21.77
CA ASN A 421 -49.62 27.86 21.16
C ASN A 421 -49.09 29.24 20.76
N GLN A 422 -48.26 29.86 21.61
CA GLN A 422 -47.62 31.14 21.28
C GLN A 422 -46.73 31.01 20.04
N GLY A 423 -45.85 29.99 20.01
CA GLY A 423 -44.99 29.76 18.85
C GLY A 423 -45.75 29.36 17.57
N LEU A 424 -46.84 28.59 17.67
CA LEU A 424 -47.68 28.20 16.52
C LEU A 424 -48.38 29.42 15.90
N ASN A 425 -48.86 30.35 16.73
CA ASN A 425 -49.44 31.61 16.25
C ASN A 425 -48.39 32.45 15.51
N GLU A 426 -47.17 32.56 16.04
CA GLU A 426 -46.06 33.24 15.35
C GLU A 426 -45.77 32.59 13.98
N LEU A 427 -45.66 31.26 13.92
CA LEU A 427 -45.41 30.54 12.66
C LEU A 427 -46.57 30.71 11.65
N TYR A 428 -47.80 30.73 12.14
CA TYR A 428 -48.99 30.99 11.31
C TYR A 428 -48.93 32.40 10.70
N GLU A 429 -48.59 33.41 11.51
CA GLU A 429 -48.44 34.81 11.08
C GLU A 429 -47.27 34.98 10.10
N GLU A 430 -46.21 34.18 10.26
CA GLU A 430 -45.06 34.12 9.34
C GLU A 430 -45.38 33.42 8.01
N GLY A 431 -46.60 32.86 7.86
CA GLY A 431 -47.11 32.30 6.61
C GLY A 431 -46.93 30.78 6.46
N TYR A 432 -46.67 30.07 7.55
CA TYR A 432 -46.66 28.60 7.55
C TYR A 432 -48.07 28.03 7.73
N ASN A 433 -48.36 26.93 7.04
CA ASN A 433 -49.66 26.26 7.09
C ASN A 433 -49.78 25.33 8.30
N VAL A 434 -49.57 25.90 9.49
CA VAL A 434 -49.72 25.24 10.79
C VAL A 434 -51.12 25.51 11.36
N LYS A 435 -51.58 24.67 12.28
CA LYS A 435 -52.80 24.95 13.06
C LYS A 435 -52.44 25.99 14.15
N LYS A 436 -53.41 26.82 14.55
CA LYS A 436 -53.13 27.95 15.46
C LYS A 436 -52.98 27.51 16.91
N ASN A 437 -53.60 26.38 17.26
CA ASN A 437 -53.58 25.84 18.61
C ASN A 437 -53.12 24.38 18.60
N TYR A 438 -52.41 24.00 19.65
CA TYR A 438 -51.93 22.65 19.93
C TYR A 438 -53.08 21.64 19.91
N ASP A 439 -54.22 21.95 20.52
CA ASP A 439 -55.38 21.04 20.60
C ASP A 439 -55.98 20.73 19.22
N GLU A 440 -55.82 21.63 18.24
CA GLU A 440 -56.35 21.39 16.90
C GLU A 440 -55.61 20.23 16.20
N TYR A 441 -54.43 19.84 16.69
CA TYR A 441 -53.66 18.70 16.18
C TYR A 441 -54.14 17.33 16.70
N PHE A 442 -54.86 17.29 17.82
CA PHE A 442 -55.33 16.05 18.48
C PHE A 442 -56.83 15.81 18.21
#